data_AF-A0A941BEP3-F1
#
_entry.id   AF-A0A941BEP3-F1
#
_cell.length_a   1.000
_cell.length_b   1.000
_cell.length_c   1.000
_cell.angle_alpha   90.00
_cell.angle_beta   90.00
_cell.angle_gamma   90.00
#
_symmetry.space_group_name_H-M   'P 1'
#
loop_
_entity.id
_entity.type
_entity.pdbx_description
1 polymer ?
#
loop_
_entity_poly.entity_id
_entity_poly.type
_entity_poly.pdbx_seq_one_letter_code
_entity_poly.pdbx_strand_id
1 'polypeptide(L)'
;MALSPLCVVSYNTLNGGRDRDGSLHRLIDQLDMLKELAPDVVCLQEGKLWDENGGETVNAVAAALEMEPRLARSASHGCHLITLVRPPRVRFLHFYPDIAEGNFHHTVSLAVLQVEGVGTPLRVLHTHLDPFSPADRGGRGQMAHAVRRPGRHTPRRRPQHRSPR
;
A
#
# COMPACT_ATOMS: atom_id res chain seq x y z
N MET A 1 14.36 10.21 27.14
CA MET A 1 14.65 10.77 25.80
C MET A 1 13.34 11.25 25.22
N ALA A 2 13.31 12.43 24.61
CA ALA A 2 12.10 12.92 23.94
C ALA A 2 11.85 12.07 22.67
N LEU A 3 10.60 11.71 22.41
CA LEU A 3 10.23 11.02 21.18
C LEU A 3 10.44 11.97 20.01
N SER A 4 11.22 11.55 19.01
CA SER A 4 11.33 12.31 17.76
C SER A 4 10.01 12.21 16.96
N PRO A 5 9.64 13.25 16.20
CA PRO A 5 8.48 13.20 15.32
C PRO A 5 8.57 12.01 14.35
N LEU A 6 7.42 11.38 14.07
CA LEU A 6 7.31 10.31 13.08
C LEU A 6 7.22 10.93 11.68
N CYS A 7 8.12 10.53 10.77
CA CYS A 7 8.06 10.93 9.36
C CYS A 7 7.23 9.89 8.57
N VAL A 8 6.09 10.31 8.03
CA VAL A 8 5.18 9.46 7.25
C VAL A 8 5.04 10.05 5.85
N VAL A 9 5.31 9.23 4.84
CA VAL A 9 5.24 9.62 3.43
C VAL A 9 4.17 8.81 2.71
N SER A 10 3.37 9.47 1.89
CA SER A 10 2.50 8.85 0.90
C SER A 10 2.90 9.34 -0.48
N TYR A 11 3.14 8.43 -1.43
CA TYR A 11 3.67 8.78 -2.74
C TYR A 11 3.13 7.87 -3.84
N ASN A 12 2.57 8.45 -4.90
CA ASN A 12 2.13 7.69 -6.07
C ASN A 12 3.30 7.58 -7.06
N THR A 13 3.74 6.35 -7.33
CA THR A 13 4.92 6.08 -8.18
C THR A 13 4.66 6.31 -9.68
N LEU A 14 3.39 6.41 -10.08
CA LEU A 14 2.91 6.46 -11.46
C LEU A 14 3.38 5.24 -12.27
N ASN A 15 2.47 4.31 -12.61
CA ASN A 15 2.81 3.08 -13.34
C ASN A 15 4.02 2.31 -12.77
N GLY A 16 4.15 2.25 -11.45
CA GLY A 16 5.23 1.54 -10.76
C GLY A 16 6.59 2.21 -10.90
N GLY A 17 6.64 3.51 -11.18
CA GLY A 17 7.88 4.24 -11.39
C GLY A 17 8.54 4.02 -12.76
N ARG A 18 7.84 3.37 -13.70
CA ARG A 18 8.35 3.14 -15.07
C ARG A 18 8.14 4.32 -15.99
N ASP A 19 9.17 4.69 -16.72
CA ASP A 19 9.15 5.67 -17.80
C ASP A 19 8.47 5.15 -19.06
N ARG A 20 8.16 6.08 -19.98
CA ARG A 20 7.40 5.76 -21.20
C ARG A 20 8.14 4.77 -22.09
N ASP A 21 9.46 4.80 -22.04
CA ASP A 21 10.37 3.86 -22.71
C ASP A 21 10.56 2.55 -21.94
N GLY A 22 9.93 2.39 -20.77
CA GLY A 22 10.03 1.22 -19.90
C GLY A 22 11.20 1.25 -18.91
N SER A 23 12.05 2.28 -18.96
CA SER A 23 13.16 2.43 -18.01
C SER A 23 12.67 2.78 -16.60
N LEU A 24 13.56 2.67 -15.61
CA LEU A 24 13.27 2.89 -14.18
C LEU A 24 13.93 4.16 -13.63
N HIS A 25 14.32 5.12 -14.47
CA HIS A 25 14.98 6.34 -14.02
C HIS A 25 14.10 7.11 -13.02
N ARG A 26 12.80 7.25 -13.31
CA ARG A 26 11.87 7.86 -12.35
C ARG A 26 11.82 7.13 -11.01
N LEU A 27 11.77 5.80 -11.01
CA LEU A 27 11.76 5.04 -9.76
C LEU A 27 13.03 5.32 -8.95
N ILE A 28 14.19 5.35 -9.62
CA ILE A 28 15.48 5.64 -8.96
C ILE A 28 15.44 7.03 -8.32
N ASP A 29 15.04 8.07 -9.07
CA ASP A 29 14.93 9.44 -8.56
C ASP A 29 13.95 9.55 -7.38
N GLN A 30 12.81 8.84 -7.46
CA GLN A 30 11.83 8.75 -6.38
C GLN A 30 12.44 8.12 -5.12
N LEU A 31 13.22 7.04 -5.28
CA LEU A 31 13.87 6.38 -4.14
C LEU A 31 14.96 7.26 -3.52
N ASP A 32 15.71 8.01 -4.31
CA ASP A 32 16.75 8.90 -3.79
C ASP A 32 16.14 10.05 -2.97
N MET A 33 15.05 10.64 -3.45
CA MET A 33 14.27 11.60 -2.65
C MET A 33 13.71 10.97 -1.36
N LEU A 34 13.19 9.74 -1.42
CA LEU A 34 12.69 9.04 -0.23
C LEU A 34 13.81 8.75 0.77
N LYS A 35 15.04 8.46 0.33
CA LYS A 35 16.19 8.26 1.23
C LYS A 35 16.53 9.55 1.97
N GLU A 36 16.55 10.69 1.27
CA GLU A 36 16.83 12.01 1.88
C GLU A 36 15.81 12.38 2.96
N LEU A 37 14.53 12.04 2.75
CA LEU A 37 13.46 12.29 3.72
C LEU A 37 13.53 11.39 4.97
N ALA A 38 14.32 10.32 4.92
CA ALA A 38 14.48 9.32 5.97
C ALA A 38 13.15 8.90 6.65
N PRO A 39 12.11 8.49 5.90
CA PRO A 39 10.79 8.22 6.43
C PRO A 39 10.78 7.00 7.36
N ASP A 40 9.91 7.03 8.35
CA ASP A 40 9.64 5.90 9.25
C ASP A 40 8.55 4.98 8.69
N VAL A 41 7.61 5.55 7.93
CA VAL A 41 6.55 4.84 7.21
C VAL A 41 6.40 5.41 5.81
N VAL A 42 6.36 4.54 4.79
CA VAL A 42 6.11 4.93 3.40
C VAL A 42 4.91 4.16 2.86
N CYS A 43 3.98 4.87 2.23
CA CYS A 43 2.81 4.31 1.55
C CYS A 43 2.90 4.64 0.05
N LEU A 44 3.26 3.65 -0.77
CA LEU A 44 3.38 3.80 -2.21
C LEU A 44 2.13 3.34 -2.94
N GLN A 45 1.61 4.19 -3.83
CA GLN A 45 0.52 3.86 -4.74
C GLN A 45 1.03 3.51 -6.14
N GLU A 46 0.16 2.83 -6.90
CA GLU A 46 0.41 2.40 -8.28
C GLU A 46 1.65 1.52 -8.46
N GLY A 47 1.89 0.56 -7.56
CA GLY A 47 2.97 -0.44 -7.70
C GLY A 47 2.74 -1.42 -8.86
N LYS A 48 2.69 -0.91 -10.09
CA LYS A 48 2.27 -1.65 -11.28
C LYS A 48 3.31 -2.69 -11.68
N LEU A 49 2.86 -3.94 -11.79
CA LEU A 49 3.70 -5.12 -12.03
C LEU A 49 4.69 -5.41 -10.90
N TRP A 50 4.55 -4.78 -9.73
CA TRP A 50 5.46 -5.05 -8.61
C TRP A 50 5.19 -6.39 -7.93
N ASP A 51 4.09 -7.06 -8.25
CA ASP A 51 3.73 -8.40 -7.78
C ASP A 51 4.22 -9.53 -8.71
N GLU A 52 4.81 -9.17 -9.85
CA GLU A 52 5.47 -10.09 -10.78
C GLU A 52 6.80 -10.60 -10.21
N ASN A 53 7.32 -11.68 -10.82
CA ASN A 53 8.60 -12.32 -10.44
C ASN A 53 8.74 -12.54 -8.92
N GLY A 54 7.66 -12.95 -8.25
CA GLY A 54 7.69 -13.18 -6.81
C GLY A 54 7.85 -11.93 -5.94
N GLY A 55 7.63 -10.72 -6.49
CA GLY A 55 7.75 -9.46 -5.76
C GLY A 55 9.15 -8.86 -5.76
N GLU A 56 9.99 -9.20 -6.75
CA GLU A 56 11.36 -8.68 -6.89
C GLU A 56 11.43 -7.15 -6.76
N THR A 57 10.51 -6.41 -7.38
CA THR A 57 10.53 -4.94 -7.29
C THR A 57 10.22 -4.46 -5.87
N VAL A 58 9.27 -5.09 -5.18
CA VAL A 58 8.98 -4.77 -3.77
C VAL A 58 10.21 -5.00 -2.90
N ASN A 59 10.90 -6.12 -3.10
CA ASN A 59 12.10 -6.47 -2.34
C ASN A 59 13.27 -5.52 -2.65
N ALA A 60 13.47 -5.14 -3.91
CA ALA A 60 14.52 -4.20 -4.31
C ALA A 60 14.28 -2.80 -3.72
N VAL A 61 13.04 -2.29 -3.76
CA VAL A 61 12.67 -1.01 -3.15
C VAL A 61 12.83 -1.06 -1.63
N ALA A 62 12.39 -2.15 -1.00
CA ALA A 62 12.56 -2.35 0.44
C ALA A 62 14.03 -2.38 0.87
N ALA A 63 14.88 -3.08 0.12
CA ALA A 63 16.32 -3.11 0.34
C ALA A 63 16.95 -1.72 0.16
N ALA A 64 16.58 -0.99 -0.91
CA ALA A 64 17.12 0.34 -1.20
C ALA A 64 16.77 1.39 -0.13
N LEU A 65 15.64 1.23 0.56
CA LEU A 65 15.20 2.13 1.64
C LEU A 65 15.56 1.62 3.05
N GLU A 66 16.08 0.38 3.14
CA GLU A 66 16.31 -0.36 4.38
C GLU A 66 15.04 -0.47 5.24
N MET A 67 13.92 -0.83 4.59
CA MET A 67 12.60 -0.90 5.22
C MET A 67 11.96 -2.27 5.02
N GLU A 68 11.06 -2.64 5.92
CA GLU A 68 10.26 -3.86 5.82
C GLU A 68 8.99 -3.59 5.00
N PRO A 69 8.70 -4.33 3.92
CA PRO A 69 7.54 -4.08 3.07
C PRO A 69 6.34 -4.97 3.39
N ARG A 70 5.14 -4.47 3.06
CA ARG A 70 3.91 -5.25 2.91
C ARG A 70 3.18 -4.83 1.63
N LEU A 71 2.76 -5.83 0.85
CA LEU A 71 2.07 -5.65 -0.42
C LEU A 71 0.57 -5.92 -0.25
N ALA A 72 -0.24 -4.96 -0.68
CA ALA A 72 -1.66 -5.10 -0.87
C ALA A 72 -1.97 -5.12 -2.37
N ARG A 73 -2.32 -6.30 -2.87
CA ARG A 73 -2.66 -6.48 -4.29
C ARG A 73 -3.97 -5.76 -4.60
N SER A 74 -4.01 -5.20 -5.80
CA SER A 74 -5.18 -4.49 -6.32
C SER A 74 -5.97 -5.43 -7.21
N ALA A 75 -7.29 -5.36 -7.13
CA ALA A 75 -8.20 -6.13 -7.96
C ALA A 75 -8.33 -5.59 -9.40
N SER A 76 -7.77 -4.40 -9.68
CA SER A 76 -7.93 -3.69 -10.95
C SER A 76 -6.65 -2.95 -11.37
N HIS A 77 -6.33 -3.02 -12.66
CA HIS A 77 -5.23 -2.30 -13.33
C HIS A 77 -3.81 -2.54 -12.78
N GLY A 78 -3.63 -3.45 -11.82
CA GLY A 78 -2.34 -3.71 -11.18
C GLY A 78 -1.84 -2.56 -10.30
N CYS A 79 -2.70 -1.60 -9.92
CA CYS A 79 -2.30 -0.45 -9.10
C CYS A 79 -2.16 -0.84 -7.62
N HIS A 80 -1.15 -1.67 -7.30
CA HIS A 80 -0.92 -2.20 -5.97
C HIS A 80 -0.53 -1.12 -4.97
N LEU A 81 -0.80 -1.40 -3.70
CA LEU A 81 -0.37 -0.60 -2.58
C LEU A 81 0.81 -1.27 -1.88
N ILE A 82 1.85 -0.52 -1.58
CA ILE A 82 2.99 -0.99 -0.80
C ILE A 82 3.11 -0.13 0.44
N THR A 83 3.14 -0.75 1.62
CA THR A 83 3.43 -0.08 2.88
C THR A 83 4.79 -0.56 3.39
N LEU A 84 5.72 0.35 3.60
CA LEU A 84 7.05 0.08 4.15
C LEU A 84 7.19 0.73 5.53
N VAL A 85 7.90 0.06 6.46
CA VAL A 85 8.20 0.60 7.79
C VAL A 85 9.69 0.47 8.13
N ARG A 86 10.23 1.39 8.92
CA ARG A 86 11.65 1.40 9.32
C ARG A 86 11.86 0.71 10.67
N PRO A 87 12.38 -0.53 10.72
CA PRO A 87 12.76 -1.17 11.98
C PRO A 87 14.05 -0.54 12.56
N PRO A 88 14.31 -0.68 13.88
CA PRO A 88 13.41 -1.25 14.89
C PRO A 88 12.33 -0.27 15.36
N ARG A 89 12.39 1.01 14.95
CA ARG A 89 11.55 2.11 15.43
C ARG A 89 10.07 1.90 15.13
N VAL A 90 9.74 1.38 13.95
CA VAL A 90 8.37 1.02 13.55
C VAL A 90 8.33 -0.44 13.12
N ARG A 91 7.34 -1.18 13.62
CA ARG A 91 7.14 -2.61 13.29
C ARG A 91 5.68 -2.89 12.99
N PHE A 92 5.41 -3.81 12.07
CA PHE A 92 4.06 -4.33 11.86
C PHE A 92 3.64 -5.21 13.04
N LEU A 93 2.50 -4.89 13.66
CA LEU A 93 1.76 -5.82 14.52
C LEU A 93 0.81 -6.67 13.68
N HIS A 94 0.06 -6.00 12.80
CA HIS A 94 -0.86 -6.65 11.86
C HIS A 94 -0.86 -5.93 10.53
N PHE A 95 -1.12 -6.67 9.46
CA PHE A 95 -1.34 -6.12 8.13
C PHE A 95 -2.53 -6.80 7.48
N TYR A 96 -3.48 -6.00 7.02
CA TYR A 96 -4.67 -6.43 6.31
C TYR A 96 -4.57 -5.90 4.87
N PRO A 97 -4.28 -6.77 3.88
CA PRO A 97 -4.00 -6.33 2.52
C PRO A 97 -5.24 -5.80 1.79
N ASP A 98 -6.43 -6.21 2.24
CA ASP A 98 -7.71 -5.74 1.69
C ASP A 98 -8.76 -5.76 2.81
N ILE A 99 -9.07 -4.59 3.36
CA ILE A 99 -10.15 -4.43 4.36
C ILE A 99 -11.52 -4.17 3.72
N ALA A 100 -11.57 -4.01 2.39
CA ALA A 100 -12.78 -3.78 1.64
C ALA A 100 -13.32 -5.05 0.96
N GLU A 101 -12.62 -6.17 1.05
CA GLU A 101 -13.02 -7.47 0.49
C GLU A 101 -13.35 -7.39 -1.02
N GLY A 102 -12.52 -6.65 -1.76
CA GLY A 102 -12.65 -6.46 -3.21
C GLY A 102 -13.74 -5.48 -3.65
N ASN A 103 -14.37 -4.75 -2.71
CA ASN A 103 -15.43 -3.79 -3.05
C ASN A 103 -14.92 -2.42 -3.52
N PHE A 104 -13.61 -2.18 -3.49
CA PHE A 104 -13.00 -0.95 -4.00
C PHE A 104 -12.35 -1.20 -5.35
N HIS A 105 -12.41 -0.20 -6.24
CA HIS A 105 -11.84 -0.30 -7.58
C HIS A 105 -10.40 -0.81 -7.58
N HIS A 106 -9.52 -0.22 -6.76
CA HIS A 106 -8.14 -0.71 -6.63
C HIS A 106 -7.95 -1.61 -5.42
N THR A 107 -7.71 -1.05 -4.23
CA THR A 107 -7.64 -1.76 -2.95
C THR A 107 -7.53 -0.75 -1.79
N VAL A 108 -7.77 -1.22 -0.57
CA VAL A 108 -7.68 -0.48 0.69
C VAL A 108 -7.00 -1.41 1.70
N SER A 109 -5.82 -1.04 2.16
CA SER A 109 -5.07 -1.81 3.16
C SER A 109 -5.05 -1.11 4.52
N LEU A 110 -4.93 -1.89 5.58
CA LEU A 110 -4.73 -1.41 6.95
C LEU A 110 -3.48 -2.05 7.54
N ALA A 111 -2.53 -1.21 7.96
CA ALA A 111 -1.44 -1.62 8.82
C ALA A 111 -1.71 -1.18 10.27
N VAL A 112 -1.47 -2.09 11.21
CA VAL A 112 -1.41 -1.78 12.64
C VAL A 112 0.05 -1.86 13.04
N LEU A 113 0.60 -0.75 13.50
CA LEU A 113 2.02 -0.54 13.70
C LEU A 113 2.32 -0.29 15.19
N GLN A 114 3.38 -0.91 15.68
CA GLN A 114 4.01 -0.51 16.93
C GLN A 114 5.07 0.56 16.63
N VAL A 115 5.01 1.68 17.34
CA VAL A 115 6.02 2.74 17.28
C VAL A 115 6.77 2.74 18.61
N GLU A 116 8.10 2.76 18.55
CA GLU A 116 8.95 2.80 19.74
C GLU A 116 8.61 4.00 20.63
N GLY A 117 8.45 3.74 21.93
CA GLY A 117 8.12 4.75 22.92
C GLY A 117 6.67 5.27 22.87
N VAL A 118 5.82 4.74 21.98
CA VAL A 118 4.38 5.04 21.93
C VAL A 118 3.58 3.85 22.47
N GLY A 119 2.86 4.05 23.57
CA GLY A 119 2.12 2.98 24.25
C GLY A 119 0.88 2.46 23.51
N THR A 120 0.40 3.19 22.50
CA THR A 120 -0.78 2.82 21.70
C THR A 120 -0.41 2.55 20.25
N PRO A 121 -0.86 1.43 19.63
CA PRO A 121 -0.58 1.15 18.23
C PRO A 121 -1.10 2.23 17.27
N LEU A 122 -0.29 2.57 16.27
CA LEU A 122 -0.66 3.44 15.17
C LEU A 122 -1.39 2.63 14.10
N ARG A 123 -2.47 3.18 13.55
CA ARG A 123 -3.24 2.56 12.47
C ARG A 123 -3.06 3.37 11.19
N VAL A 124 -2.50 2.74 10.16
CA VAL A 124 -2.26 3.36 8.86
C VAL A 124 -3.23 2.76 7.85
N LEU A 125 -4.19 3.58 7.42
CA LEU A 125 -5.09 3.26 6.32
C LEU A 125 -4.46 3.78 5.03
N HIS A 126 -4.29 2.90 4.05
CA HIS A 126 -3.64 3.20 2.79
C HIS A 126 -4.55 2.80 1.64
N THR A 127 -4.81 3.73 0.72
CA THR A 127 -5.81 3.60 -0.35
C THR A 127 -5.32 4.17 -1.66
N HIS A 128 -5.78 3.60 -2.76
CA HIS A 128 -5.79 4.24 -4.08
C HIS A 128 -7.22 4.12 -4.61
N LEU A 129 -7.90 5.26 -4.81
CA LEU A 129 -9.33 5.30 -5.11
C LEU A 129 -9.57 5.52 -6.60
N ASP A 130 -10.76 5.13 -7.08
CA ASP A 130 -11.14 5.34 -8.47
C ASP A 130 -11.10 6.84 -8.84
N PRO A 131 -10.26 7.25 -9.82
CA PRO A 131 -10.16 8.65 -10.19
C PRO A 131 -11.40 9.15 -10.96
N PHE A 132 -12.16 8.27 -11.61
CA PHE A 132 -13.24 8.60 -12.54
C PHE A 132 -14.64 8.43 -11.97
N SER A 133 -14.85 7.47 -11.05
CA SER A 133 -16.18 7.13 -10.54
C SER A 133 -16.34 7.46 -9.05
N PRO A 134 -17.09 8.54 -8.69
CA PRO A 134 -17.39 8.84 -7.29
C PRO A 134 -18.10 7.71 -6.54
N ALA A 135 -18.89 6.88 -7.25
CA ALA A 135 -19.57 5.72 -6.67
C ALA A 135 -18.56 4.63 -6.26
N ASP A 136 -17.49 4.45 -7.03
CA ASP A 136 -16.49 3.39 -6.84
C ASP A 136 -15.31 3.81 -5.94
N ARG A 137 -15.24 5.10 -5.56
CA ARG A 137 -14.31 5.59 -4.51
C ARG A 137 -14.62 5.04 -3.12
N GLY A 138 -15.81 4.44 -2.94
CA GLY A 138 -16.33 4.02 -1.65
C GLY A 138 -16.79 5.22 -0.81
N GLY A 139 -18.00 5.14 -0.27
CA GLY A 139 -18.53 6.20 0.60
C GLY A 139 -17.86 6.24 1.98
N ARG A 140 -17.97 7.37 2.70
CA ARG A 140 -17.51 7.52 4.10
C ARG A 140 -17.96 6.35 5.00
N GLY A 141 -19.18 5.85 4.80
CA GLY A 141 -19.71 4.71 5.54
C GLY A 141 -18.99 3.39 5.27
N GLN A 142 -18.61 3.12 4.01
CA GLN A 142 -17.85 1.92 3.64
C GLN A 142 -16.45 1.93 4.23
N MET A 143 -15.78 3.10 4.20
CA MET A 143 -14.47 3.26 4.82
C MET A 143 -14.52 3.08 6.34
N ALA A 144 -15.51 3.69 7.01
CA ALA A 144 -15.70 3.55 8.46
C ALA A 144 -16.01 2.09 8.87
N HIS A 145 -16.79 1.37 8.07
CA HIS A 145 -17.08 -0.04 8.30
C HIS A 145 -15.82 -0.91 8.16
N ALA A 146 -15.09 -0.74 7.05
CA ALA A 146 -13.86 -1.49 6.77
C ALA A 146 -12.80 -1.30 7.87
N VAL A 147 -12.65 -0.07 8.37
CA VAL A 147 -11.71 0.24 9.46
C VAL A 147 -12.16 -0.35 10.79
N ARG A 148 -13.46 -0.42 11.10
CA ARG A 148 -13.93 -0.96 12.39
C ARG A 148 -13.84 -2.48 12.49
N ARG A 149 -13.83 -3.18 11.35
CA ARG A 149 -13.79 -4.65 11.27
C ARG A 149 -12.83 -5.12 10.16
N PRO A 150 -11.51 -4.95 10.32
CA PRO A 150 -10.56 -5.52 9.36
C PRO A 150 -10.74 -7.06 9.33
N GLY A 151 -11.03 -7.60 8.14
CA GLY A 151 -11.82 -8.82 7.94
C GLY A 151 -11.31 -10.12 8.59
N ARG A 152 -12.26 -11.01 8.91
CA ARG A 152 -12.08 -12.46 8.90
C ARG A 152 -12.12 -12.89 7.44
N HIS A 153 -11.02 -13.41 6.91
CA HIS A 153 -10.89 -13.74 5.49
C HIS A 153 -11.90 -14.83 5.07
N THR A 154 -12.81 -14.53 4.14
CA THR A 154 -13.61 -15.55 3.44
C THR A 154 -13.50 -15.31 1.94
N PRO A 155 -12.82 -16.18 1.15
CA PRO A 155 -12.68 -15.97 -0.28
C PRO A 155 -14.05 -16.14 -0.98
N ARG A 156 -14.56 -15.09 -1.62
CA ARG A 156 -15.68 -15.24 -2.57
C ARG A 156 -15.13 -15.56 -3.96
N ARG A 157 -15.59 -16.68 -4.53
CA ARG A 157 -15.41 -17.01 -5.95
C ARG A 157 -16.12 -15.93 -6.78
N ARG A 158 -15.40 -15.31 -7.73
CA ARG A 158 -16.02 -14.42 -8.72
C ARG A 158 -17.05 -15.19 -9.57
N PRO A 159 -18.20 -14.61 -9.92
CA PRO A 159 -19.05 -15.15 -10.98
C PRO A 159 -18.26 -15.13 -12.29
N GLN A 160 -18.20 -16.28 -12.96
CA GLN A 160 -17.65 -16.36 -14.31
C GLN A 160 -18.56 -15.55 -15.24
N HIS A 161 -18.03 -14.50 -15.86
CA HIS A 161 -18.67 -13.86 -17.01
C HIS A 161 -18.85 -14.93 -18.09
N ARG A 162 -20.10 -15.31 -18.38
CA ARG A 162 -20.42 -16.05 -19.60
C ARG A 162 -20.35 -15.08 -20.76
N SER A 163 -19.44 -15.33 -21.69
CA SER A 163 -19.45 -14.66 -22.99
C SER A 163 -20.76 -15.00 -23.73
N PRO A 164 -21.44 -14.02 -24.35
CA PRO A 164 -22.56 -14.31 -25.24
C PRO A 164 -22.05 -15.06 -26.47
N ARG A 165 -22.88 -16.00 -26.95
CA ARG A 165 -22.63 -16.91 -28.08
C ARG A 165 -22.62 -16.17 -29.41
#